data_AF-J0K9W6-F1
#
_entry.id   AF-J0K9W6-F1
#
_cell.length_a   1.000
_cell.length_b   1.000
_cell.length_c   1.000
_cell.angle_alpha   90.00
_cell.angle_beta   90.00
_cell.angle_gamma   90.00
#
_symmetry.space_group_name_H-M   'P 1'
#
loop_
_entity.id
_entity.type
_entity.pdbx_description
1 polymer ?
#
loop_
_entity_poly.entity_id
_entity_poly.type
_entity_poly.pdbx_seq_one_letter_code
_entity_poly.pdbx_strand_id
1 'polypeptide(L)'
;MMIRKRPRWGWQAAALRWCIAMACCGLLGMAASAGVTDGDLFGHRLGARLATSPSTMGYWSQGRAVIIVDKPEIPPEFEKLELLATPKSYTIGTIYATKSLPERSAAFALAGKYRDLLSTLYAEQCARERDGSGGLILNMRCGQYQLSIQLFSPDRQNPSGPYTVQVGLTMADETRVGYDWQMLLDQERDAADKEGRQQRLEQARKDRSLRGFP
;
A
#
# COMPACT_ATOMS: atom_id res chain seq x y z
N MET A 1 -18.24 -45.12 58.63
CA MET A 1 -19.57 -45.54 58.14
C MET A 1 -20.63 -44.90 59.04
N MET A 2 -21.72 -44.37 58.44
CA MET A 2 -22.91 -43.73 59.05
C MET A 2 -22.74 -42.30 59.62
N ILE A 3 -23.04 -41.28 58.81
CA ILE A 3 -24.35 -40.60 58.58
C ILE A 3 -24.76 -39.68 59.74
N ARG A 4 -24.78 -38.37 59.46
CA ARG A 4 -25.79 -37.45 60.00
C ARG A 4 -26.13 -36.40 58.95
N LYS A 5 -27.41 -36.35 58.56
CA LYS A 5 -28.32 -35.20 58.76
C LYS A 5 -29.55 -35.32 57.83
N ARG A 6 -30.73 -35.46 58.44
CA ARG A 6 -31.98 -34.82 58.00
C ARG A 6 -31.94 -33.34 58.50
N PRO A 7 -32.82 -32.38 58.14
CA PRO A 7 -34.20 -32.55 57.63
C PRO A 7 -34.66 -31.48 56.57
N ARG A 8 -35.70 -31.78 55.77
CA ARG A 8 -37.10 -31.28 55.78
C ARG A 8 -37.40 -29.84 55.28
N TRP A 9 -38.31 -29.83 54.28
CA TRP A 9 -39.40 -28.89 53.98
C TRP A 9 -39.03 -27.59 53.25
N GLY A 10 -39.76 -27.12 52.24
CA GLY A 10 -41.00 -27.58 51.62
C GLY A 10 -41.36 -26.76 50.37
N TRP A 11 -42.12 -27.43 49.48
CA TRP A 11 -43.21 -26.93 48.64
C TRP A 11 -43.35 -25.41 48.46
N GLN A 12 -43.16 -24.94 47.22
CA GLN A 12 -44.28 -24.41 46.42
C GLN A 12 -43.86 -24.27 44.96
N ALA A 13 -44.84 -24.53 44.10
CA ALA A 13 -44.70 -24.67 42.67
C ALA A 13 -45.03 -23.38 41.92
N ALA A 14 -44.54 -23.37 40.69
CA ALA A 14 -45.14 -22.80 39.48
C ALA A 14 -44.74 -21.37 39.04
N ALA A 15 -44.43 -21.38 37.74
CA ALA A 15 -44.50 -20.35 36.72
C ALA A 15 -43.25 -19.46 36.54
N LEU A 16 -42.38 -19.69 35.56
CA LEU A 16 -42.50 -19.62 34.08
C LEU A 16 -41.79 -18.33 33.58
N ARG A 17 -41.00 -18.49 32.51
CA ARG A 17 -40.28 -17.50 31.67
C ARG A 17 -38.86 -17.14 32.13
N TRP A 18 -37.83 -17.83 31.64
CA TRP A 18 -37.15 -17.76 30.31
C TRP A 18 -36.16 -16.60 30.17
N CYS A 19 -35.02 -16.94 29.53
CA CYS A 19 -33.90 -16.12 29.05
C CYS A 19 -32.83 -15.83 30.13
N ILE A 20 -31.97 -16.83 30.42
CA ILE A 20 -30.71 -17.12 29.70
C ILE A 20 -29.68 -16.02 29.93
N ALA A 21 -28.80 -16.30 30.88
CA ALA A 21 -27.51 -15.66 31.05
C ALA A 21 -26.64 -15.90 29.81
N MET A 22 -26.26 -14.83 29.11
CA MET A 22 -25.03 -14.77 28.32
C MET A 22 -24.04 -13.93 29.14
N ALA A 23 -23.16 -14.54 29.92
CA ALA A 23 -21.89 -15.09 29.45
C ALA A 23 -21.06 -14.01 28.73
N CYS A 24 -20.32 -13.24 29.52
CA CYS A 24 -19.12 -12.52 29.08
C CYS A 24 -18.13 -13.53 28.48
N CYS A 25 -18.24 -13.76 27.18
CA CYS A 25 -17.27 -14.51 26.40
C CYS A 25 -16.64 -13.57 25.39
N GLY A 26 -15.35 -13.29 25.59
CA GLY A 26 -14.39 -13.05 24.52
C GLY A 26 -14.62 -11.84 23.61
N LEU A 27 -14.20 -10.66 24.06
CA LEU A 27 -13.66 -9.63 23.16
C LEU A 27 -12.28 -10.09 22.68
N LEU A 28 -12.24 -11.16 21.89
CA LEU A 28 -11.07 -11.68 21.19
C LEU A 28 -11.60 -12.31 19.90
N GLY A 29 -11.29 -11.70 18.77
CA GLY A 29 -11.47 -12.34 17.46
C GLY A 29 -12.41 -11.63 16.51
N MET A 30 -12.09 -10.38 16.16
CA MET A 30 -12.29 -9.90 14.78
C MET A 30 -11.12 -8.99 14.39
N ALA A 31 -9.89 -9.50 14.56
CA ALA A 31 -8.89 -9.23 13.53
C ALA A 31 -9.35 -10.03 12.32
N ALA A 32 -10.30 -9.45 11.57
CA ALA A 32 -10.63 -9.95 10.27
C ALA A 32 -9.30 -10.00 9.51
N SER A 33 -8.85 -11.21 9.20
CA SER A 33 -7.99 -11.40 8.04
C SER A 33 -8.81 -10.87 6.87
N ALA A 34 -8.73 -9.57 6.61
CA ALA A 34 -9.11 -8.99 5.35
C ALA A 34 -8.26 -9.75 4.35
N GLY A 35 -8.86 -10.77 3.74
CA GLY A 35 -8.24 -11.49 2.63
C GLY A 35 -7.74 -10.43 1.68
N VAL A 36 -6.50 -10.59 1.21
CA VAL A 36 -5.91 -9.68 0.24
C VAL A 36 -6.93 -9.49 -0.87
N THR A 37 -7.54 -8.31 -0.92
CA THR A 37 -8.55 -8.03 -1.93
C THR A 37 -7.85 -7.52 -3.18
N ASP A 38 -8.44 -7.79 -4.33
CA ASP A 38 -7.85 -7.46 -5.62
C ASP A 38 -7.43 -5.97 -5.67
N GLY A 39 -6.16 -5.71 -5.98
CA GLY A 39 -5.60 -4.36 -6.03
C GLY A 39 -5.07 -3.79 -4.70
N ASP A 40 -5.04 -4.55 -3.60
CA ASP A 40 -4.57 -4.09 -2.30
C ASP A 40 -3.15 -4.54 -1.93
N LEU A 41 -2.28 -3.58 -1.58
CA LEU A 41 -0.96 -3.88 -1.01
C LEU A 41 -0.67 -2.94 0.16
N PHE A 42 -0.23 -3.52 1.29
CA PHE A 42 0.11 -2.79 2.53
C PHE A 42 -1.01 -1.86 3.04
N GLY A 43 -2.27 -2.29 2.94
CA GLY A 43 -3.42 -1.51 3.39
C GLY A 43 -3.87 -0.39 2.45
N HIS A 44 -3.26 -0.29 1.27
CA HIS A 44 -3.63 0.68 0.23
C HIS A 44 -4.15 -0.02 -1.02
N ARG A 45 -5.14 0.60 -1.67
CA ARG A 45 -5.79 0.06 -2.87
C ARG A 45 -5.45 0.88 -4.11
N LEU A 46 -5.11 0.22 -5.20
CA LEU A 46 -4.99 0.85 -6.52
C LEU A 46 -6.34 1.41 -7.01
N GLY A 47 -6.32 2.60 -7.61
CA GLY A 47 -7.51 3.32 -8.05
C GLY A 47 -8.26 4.05 -6.93
N ALA A 48 -7.90 3.82 -5.66
CA ALA A 48 -8.45 4.60 -4.56
C ALA A 48 -7.89 6.03 -4.55
N ARG A 49 -8.71 6.96 -4.09
CA ARG A 49 -8.29 8.34 -3.85
C ARG A 49 -7.57 8.44 -2.52
N LEU A 50 -6.37 9.00 -2.53
CA LEU A 50 -5.64 9.28 -1.31
C LEU A 50 -6.27 10.47 -0.58
N ALA A 51 -6.54 10.30 0.72
CA ALA A 51 -6.84 11.44 1.59
C ALA A 51 -5.56 12.26 1.76
N THR A 52 -5.54 13.46 1.17
CA THR A 52 -4.39 14.37 1.28
C THR A 52 -4.63 15.45 2.32
N SER A 53 -3.57 15.82 3.01
CA SER A 53 -3.46 17.04 3.77
C SER A 53 -2.24 17.83 3.28
N PRO A 54 -2.10 19.13 3.61
CA PRO A 54 -0.92 19.90 3.23
C PRO A 54 0.42 19.28 3.68
N SER A 55 0.44 18.45 4.73
CA SER A 55 1.65 17.75 5.20
C SER A 55 1.96 16.46 4.43
N THR A 56 0.98 15.89 3.74
CA THR A 56 1.14 14.64 2.97
C THR A 56 1.39 14.91 1.48
N MET A 57 1.33 16.16 1.01
CA MET A 57 1.59 16.46 -0.40
C MET A 57 3.09 16.38 -0.68
N GLY A 58 3.51 15.30 -1.36
CA GLY A 58 4.91 15.07 -1.70
C GLY A 58 5.34 15.66 -3.05
N TYR A 59 6.64 15.55 -3.30
CA TYR A 59 7.38 16.15 -4.41
C TYR A 59 7.04 15.54 -5.78
N TRP A 60 7.17 16.37 -6.83
CA TRP A 60 7.06 15.96 -8.23
C TRP A 60 8.39 15.38 -8.72
N SER A 61 8.46 14.06 -8.91
CA SER A 61 9.63 13.42 -9.53
C SER A 61 9.22 12.75 -10.83
N GLN A 62 9.98 13.01 -11.90
CA GLN A 62 9.80 12.38 -13.22
C GLN A 62 8.37 12.47 -13.79
N GLY A 63 7.66 13.58 -13.54
CA GLY A 63 6.31 13.81 -14.06
C GLY A 63 5.19 13.06 -13.33
N ARG A 64 5.46 12.50 -12.14
CA ARG A 64 4.45 11.90 -11.25
C ARG A 64 4.42 12.66 -9.93
N ALA A 65 3.23 12.80 -9.33
CA ALA A 65 3.13 13.22 -7.94
C ALA A 65 3.51 12.02 -7.06
N VAL A 66 4.69 12.10 -6.44
CA VAL A 66 5.08 11.15 -5.41
C VAL A 66 4.44 11.64 -4.13
N ILE A 67 3.39 10.96 -3.68
CA ILE A 67 2.82 11.26 -2.38
C ILE A 67 3.50 10.36 -1.36
N ILE A 68 4.29 10.99 -0.50
CA ILE A 68 4.77 10.35 0.71
C ILE A 68 3.62 10.46 1.71
N VAL A 69 2.96 9.33 1.99
CA VAL A 69 1.93 9.27 3.02
C VAL A 69 2.56 9.67 4.34
N ASP A 70 1.94 10.62 5.04
CA ASP A 70 2.32 10.97 6.40
C ASP A 70 1.82 9.84 7.30
N LYS A 71 2.75 9.06 7.86
CA LYS A 71 2.52 7.86 8.70
C LYS A 71 1.74 6.73 8.00
N PRO A 72 2.30 6.13 6.93
CA PRO A 72 1.78 4.86 6.49
C PRO A 72 1.99 3.84 7.62
N GLU A 73 1.06 2.89 7.81
CA GLU A 73 1.37 1.68 8.56
C GLU A 73 2.34 0.85 7.70
N ILE A 74 3.61 1.27 7.69
CA ILE A 74 4.68 0.60 6.96
C ILE A 74 4.89 -0.76 7.64
N PRO A 75 4.91 -1.88 6.90
CA PRO A 75 5.32 -3.15 7.48
C PRO A 75 6.69 -2.99 8.14
N PRO A 76 6.92 -3.56 9.33
CA PRO A 76 8.12 -3.28 10.13
C PRO A 76 9.43 -3.64 9.42
N GLU A 77 9.37 -4.45 8.35
CA GLU A 77 10.55 -4.76 7.55
C GLU A 77 10.93 -3.67 6.53
N PHE A 78 10.06 -2.74 6.17
CA PHE A 78 10.37 -1.70 5.19
C PHE A 78 10.71 -0.37 5.87
N GLU A 79 11.58 0.41 5.22
CA GLU A 79 11.96 1.74 5.73
C GLU A 79 11.07 2.84 5.15
N LYS A 80 10.45 2.58 4.00
CA LYS A 80 9.64 3.53 3.26
C LYS A 80 8.50 2.84 2.54
N LEU A 81 7.34 3.50 2.54
CA LEU A 81 6.20 3.19 1.67
C LEU A 81 5.92 4.42 0.80
N GLU A 82 5.87 4.24 -0.51
CA GLU A 82 5.61 5.27 -1.49
C GLU A 82 4.32 4.95 -2.24
N LEU A 83 3.44 5.95 -2.31
CA LEU A 83 2.24 5.89 -3.14
C LEU A 83 2.40 6.88 -4.28
N LEU A 84 2.44 6.38 -5.52
CA LEU A 84 2.40 7.26 -6.68
C LEU A 84 0.95 7.44 -7.09
N ALA A 85 0.53 8.69 -7.09
CA ALA A 85 -0.82 9.08 -7.40
C ALA A 85 -0.83 10.16 -8.48
N THR A 86 -2.00 10.35 -9.07
CA THR A 86 -2.23 11.45 -10.01
C THR A 86 -2.16 12.80 -9.26
N PRO A 87 -1.64 13.87 -9.90
CA PRO A 87 -1.28 15.10 -9.19
C PRO A 87 -2.46 15.96 -8.70
N LYS A 88 -3.68 15.78 -9.24
CA LYS A 88 -4.86 16.57 -8.88
C LYS A 88 -5.93 15.74 -8.19
N SER A 89 -6.32 14.60 -8.76
CA SER A 89 -7.31 13.72 -8.13
C SER A 89 -6.73 12.89 -7.00
N TYR A 90 -5.40 12.73 -6.93
CA TYR A 90 -4.72 11.89 -5.95
C TYR A 90 -5.16 10.42 -6.04
N THR A 91 -5.39 9.94 -7.26
CA THR A 91 -5.76 8.55 -7.53
C THR A 91 -4.51 7.69 -7.56
N ILE A 92 -4.41 6.71 -6.66
CA ILE A 92 -3.23 5.84 -6.52
C ILE A 92 -3.14 4.93 -7.76
N GLY A 93 -1.99 4.93 -8.44
CA GLY A 93 -1.70 3.97 -9.53
C GLY A 93 -0.54 3.03 -9.22
N THR A 94 0.17 3.28 -8.12
CA THR A 94 1.32 2.48 -7.74
C THR A 94 1.57 2.54 -6.24
N ILE A 95 1.88 1.38 -5.67
CA ILE A 95 2.23 1.19 -4.27
C ILE A 95 3.59 0.51 -4.23
N TYR A 96 4.58 1.10 -3.56
CA TYR A 96 5.90 0.49 -3.37
C TYR A 96 6.36 0.57 -1.93
N ALA A 97 6.78 -0.56 -1.36
CA ALA A 97 7.57 -0.55 -0.13
C ALA A 97 9.04 -0.84 -0.46
N THR A 98 9.95 -0.08 0.12
CA THR A 98 11.39 -0.21 -0.11
C THR A 98 12.16 -0.43 1.18
N LYS A 99 13.24 -1.20 1.08
CA LYS A 99 14.23 -1.37 2.15
C LYS A 99 15.63 -1.41 1.57
N SER A 100 16.49 -0.56 2.09
CA SER A 100 17.93 -0.57 1.83
C SER A 100 18.64 -1.52 2.79
N LEU A 101 19.51 -2.36 2.26
CA LEU A 101 20.24 -3.38 3.00
C LEU A 101 21.73 -3.34 2.63
N PRO A 102 22.65 -3.42 3.60
CA PRO A 102 24.08 -3.34 3.32
C PRO A 102 24.61 -4.57 2.59
N GLU A 103 23.97 -5.72 2.79
CA GLU A 103 24.43 -7.00 2.27
C GLU A 103 23.50 -7.58 1.21
N ARG A 104 24.10 -8.18 0.18
CA ARG A 104 23.38 -8.90 -0.88
C ARG A 104 22.54 -10.05 -0.30
N SER A 105 23.12 -10.86 0.57
CA SER A 105 22.45 -12.00 1.23
C SER A 105 21.16 -11.57 1.93
N ALA A 106 21.22 -10.49 2.71
CA ALA A 106 20.07 -9.95 3.41
C ALA A 106 18.98 -9.47 2.43
N ALA A 107 19.36 -8.81 1.33
CA ALA A 107 18.42 -8.37 0.30
C ALA A 107 17.71 -9.54 -0.39
N PHE A 108 18.46 -10.59 -0.75
CA PHE A 108 17.88 -11.81 -1.32
C PHE A 108 16.99 -12.56 -0.32
N ALA A 109 17.33 -12.58 0.96
CA ALA A 109 16.51 -13.21 2.00
C ALA A 109 15.16 -12.49 2.17
N LEU A 110 15.17 -11.14 2.21
CA LEU A 110 13.95 -10.35 2.27
C LEU A 110 13.09 -10.53 1.01
N ALA A 111 13.70 -10.44 -0.17
CA ALA A 111 13.01 -10.64 -1.43
C ALA A 111 12.41 -12.05 -1.56
N GLY A 112 13.13 -13.08 -1.11
CA GLY A 112 12.65 -14.46 -1.07
C GLY A 112 11.46 -14.64 -0.14
N LYS A 113 11.52 -14.07 1.07
CA LYS A 113 10.39 -14.06 2.03
C LYS A 113 9.12 -13.49 1.38
N TYR A 114 9.23 -12.33 0.74
CA TYR A 114 8.08 -11.68 0.11
C TYR A 114 7.64 -12.38 -1.18
N ARG A 115 8.56 -12.99 -1.93
CA ARG A 115 8.22 -13.80 -3.11
C ARG A 115 7.30 -14.94 -2.73
N ASP A 116 7.67 -15.69 -1.69
CA ASP A 116 6.92 -16.87 -1.27
C ASP A 116 5.58 -16.47 -0.61
N LEU A 117 5.60 -15.42 0.22
CA LEU A 117 4.39 -14.86 0.84
C LEU A 117 3.39 -14.37 -0.21
N LEU A 118 3.82 -13.49 -1.12
CA LEU A 118 2.94 -12.88 -2.10
C LEU A 118 2.46 -13.89 -3.13
N SER A 119 3.31 -14.82 -3.59
CA SER A 119 2.87 -15.90 -4.47
C SER A 119 1.78 -16.75 -3.82
N THR A 120 1.79 -16.92 -2.50
CA THR A 120 0.76 -17.64 -1.76
C THR A 120 -0.53 -16.82 -1.64
N LEU A 121 -0.43 -15.55 -1.24
CA LEU A 121 -1.59 -14.67 -1.03
C LEU A 121 -2.37 -14.41 -2.33
N TYR A 122 -1.66 -14.40 -3.45
CA TYR A 122 -2.19 -14.05 -4.77
C TYR A 122 -2.32 -15.25 -5.72
N ALA A 123 -2.10 -16.49 -5.23
CA ALA A 123 -2.00 -17.70 -6.04
C ALA A 123 -3.21 -17.93 -6.97
N GLU A 124 -4.42 -17.64 -6.49
CA GLU A 124 -5.67 -17.88 -7.22
C GLU A 124 -5.99 -16.76 -8.23
N GLN A 125 -5.40 -15.58 -8.04
CA GLN A 125 -5.76 -14.36 -8.77
C GLN A 125 -4.72 -13.98 -9.83
N CYS A 126 -3.51 -14.55 -9.75
CA CYS A 126 -2.39 -14.07 -10.54
C CYS A 126 -1.69 -15.15 -11.36
N ALA A 127 -1.39 -14.80 -12.61
CA ALA A 127 -0.54 -15.58 -13.49
C ALA A 127 0.90 -15.08 -13.38
N ARG A 128 1.85 -16.00 -13.16
CA ARG A 128 3.29 -15.67 -13.19
C ARG A 128 3.71 -15.42 -14.64
N GLU A 129 4.13 -14.20 -14.95
CA GLU A 129 4.48 -13.83 -16.33
C GLU A 129 5.94 -14.15 -16.66
N ARG A 130 6.86 -13.97 -15.71
CA ARG A 130 8.29 -14.21 -15.94
C ARG A 130 9.10 -14.26 -14.64
N ASP A 131 10.13 -15.08 -14.61
CA ASP A 131 11.27 -14.86 -13.71
C ASP A 131 12.18 -13.82 -14.37
N GLY A 132 12.36 -12.68 -13.70
CA GLY A 132 12.89 -11.49 -14.33
C GLY A 132 14.40 -11.49 -14.56
N SER A 133 14.82 -10.89 -15.67
CA SER A 133 16.21 -10.46 -15.89
C SER A 133 16.48 -9.12 -15.17
N GLY A 134 17.71 -8.86 -14.73
CA GLY A 134 18.10 -7.55 -14.19
C GLY A 134 17.67 -7.30 -12.73
N GLY A 135 17.60 -8.35 -11.90
CA GLY A 135 17.28 -8.23 -10.47
C GLY A 135 15.78 -8.28 -10.14
N LEU A 136 14.91 -8.47 -11.14
CA LEU A 136 13.49 -8.71 -10.94
C LEU A 136 13.26 -10.16 -10.44
N ILE A 137 12.93 -10.28 -9.16
CA ILE A 137 12.79 -11.55 -8.42
C ILE A 137 11.40 -12.17 -8.60
N LEU A 138 10.36 -11.34 -8.76
CA LEU A 138 8.99 -11.77 -8.99
C LEU A 138 8.29 -10.79 -9.92
N ASN A 139 7.50 -11.32 -10.86
CA ASN A 139 6.61 -10.54 -11.71
C ASN A 139 5.35 -11.36 -12.01
N MET A 140 4.20 -10.89 -11.52
CA MET A 140 2.90 -11.58 -11.67
C MET A 140 1.83 -10.61 -12.14
N ARG A 141 1.00 -11.06 -13.08
CA ARG A 141 -0.20 -10.37 -13.51
C ARG A 141 -1.37 -10.80 -12.66
N CYS A 142 -1.99 -9.85 -11.99
CA CYS A 142 -3.14 -10.04 -11.12
C CYS A 142 -4.35 -9.34 -11.73
N GLY A 143 -4.95 -9.94 -12.77
CA GLY A 143 -6.02 -9.30 -13.54
C GLY A 143 -5.60 -7.95 -14.14
N GLN A 144 -6.02 -6.85 -13.50
CA GLN A 144 -5.76 -5.48 -13.92
C GLN A 144 -4.51 -4.84 -13.28
N TYR A 145 -3.78 -5.61 -12.48
CA TYR A 145 -2.64 -5.14 -11.71
C TYR A 145 -1.40 -5.96 -12.00
N GLN A 146 -0.24 -5.38 -11.71
CA GLN A 146 1.05 -6.04 -11.79
C GLN A 146 1.71 -6.03 -10.42
N LEU A 147 2.02 -7.23 -9.90
CA LEU A 147 2.79 -7.40 -8.68
C LEU A 147 4.24 -7.70 -9.03
N SER A 148 5.17 -6.96 -8.42
CA SER A 148 6.59 -7.09 -8.68
C SER A 148 7.43 -7.08 -7.40
N ILE A 149 8.53 -7.82 -7.43
CA ILE A 149 9.60 -7.73 -6.44
C ILE A 149 10.89 -7.50 -7.20
N GLN A 150 11.53 -6.37 -6.97
CA GLN A 150 12.77 -5.98 -7.63
C GLN A 150 13.89 -5.77 -6.62
N LEU A 151 15.06 -6.30 -6.96
CA LEU A 151 16.30 -6.12 -6.21
C LEU A 151 17.24 -5.27 -7.05
N PHE A 152 17.54 -4.08 -6.54
CA PHE A 152 18.51 -3.16 -7.11
C PHE A 152 19.87 -3.38 -6.46
N SER A 153 20.88 -3.63 -7.28
CA SER A 153 22.28 -3.67 -6.84
C SER A 153 22.84 -2.25 -6.72
N PRO A 154 23.90 -2.05 -5.91
CA PRO A 154 24.64 -0.78 -5.89
C PRO A 154 25.10 -0.40 -7.30
N ASP A 155 24.96 0.86 -7.66
CA ASP A 155 25.36 1.35 -8.98
C ASP A 155 26.90 1.34 -9.11
N ARG A 156 27.41 1.23 -10.35
CA ARG A 156 28.84 1.29 -10.66
C ARG A 156 29.50 2.57 -10.17
N GLN A 157 28.75 3.67 -10.09
CA GLN A 157 29.23 4.96 -9.57
C GLN A 157 29.31 5.00 -8.04
N ASN A 158 28.55 4.14 -7.36
CA ASN A 158 28.58 4.00 -5.90
C ASN A 158 28.54 2.51 -5.52
N PRO A 159 29.64 1.77 -5.74
CA PRO A 159 29.69 0.33 -5.49
C PRO A 159 29.59 -0.03 -4.00
N SER A 160 29.82 0.94 -3.10
CA SER A 160 29.62 0.83 -1.66
C SER A 160 28.19 1.16 -1.21
N GLY A 161 27.29 1.47 -2.15
CA GLY A 161 25.88 1.71 -1.87
C GLY A 161 25.17 0.46 -1.34
N PRO A 162 23.98 0.60 -0.75
CA PRO A 162 23.18 -0.53 -0.30
C PRO A 162 22.51 -1.26 -1.47
N TYR A 163 22.19 -2.53 -1.25
CA TYR A 163 21.21 -3.25 -2.06
C TYR A 163 19.81 -2.79 -1.67
N THR A 164 18.94 -2.53 -2.63
CA THR A 164 17.56 -2.09 -2.35
C THR A 164 16.57 -3.15 -2.79
N VAL A 165 15.69 -3.56 -1.89
CA VAL A 165 14.53 -4.41 -2.22
C VAL A 165 13.32 -3.51 -2.35
N GLN A 166 12.62 -3.60 -3.47
CA GLN A 166 11.34 -2.96 -3.72
C GLN A 166 10.27 -4.04 -3.94
N VAL A 167 9.18 -3.93 -3.20
CA VAL A 167 7.99 -4.76 -3.36
C VAL A 167 6.86 -3.84 -3.80
N GLY A 168 6.20 -4.18 -4.90
CA GLY A 168 5.32 -3.26 -5.60
C GLY A 168 4.06 -3.85 -6.18
N LEU A 169 3.02 -3.03 -6.21
CA LEU A 169 1.79 -3.27 -6.95
C LEU A 169 1.50 -2.04 -7.82
N THR A 170 1.33 -2.24 -9.13
CA THR A 170 1.00 -1.17 -10.09
C THR A 170 -0.23 -1.52 -10.89
N MET A 171 -0.85 -0.51 -11.50
CA MET A 171 -1.76 -0.78 -12.61
C MET A 171 -1.01 -1.50 -13.73
N ALA A 172 -1.68 -2.45 -14.38
CA ALA A 172 -1.15 -3.20 -15.50
C ALA A 172 -1.24 -2.37 -16.80
N ASP A 173 -0.10 -1.94 -17.36
CA ASP A 173 -0.05 -1.05 -18.54
C ASP A 173 -0.83 -1.57 -19.76
N GLU A 174 -0.89 -2.90 -19.92
CA GLU A 174 -1.55 -3.57 -21.05
C GLU A 174 -3.07 -3.70 -20.87
N THR A 175 -3.60 -3.27 -19.73
CA THR A 175 -5.01 -3.38 -19.40
C THR A 175 -5.72 -2.04 -19.59
N ARG A 176 -7.03 -2.11 -19.81
CA ARG A 176 -7.86 -0.89 -19.94
C ARG A 176 -7.73 0.03 -18.72
N VAL A 177 -7.67 -0.53 -17.52
CA VAL A 177 -7.54 0.26 -16.28
C VAL A 177 -6.16 0.92 -16.17
N GLY A 178 -5.09 0.23 -16.56
CA GLY A 178 -3.77 0.86 -16.67
C GLY A 178 -3.75 1.99 -17.68
N TYR A 179 -4.34 1.78 -18.86
CA TYR A 179 -4.46 2.82 -19.89
C TYR A 179 -5.27 4.04 -19.40
N ASP A 180 -6.45 3.81 -18.82
CA ASP A 180 -7.33 4.87 -18.33
C ASP A 180 -6.64 5.67 -17.21
N TRP A 181 -5.92 5.00 -16.31
CA TRP A 181 -5.14 5.66 -15.26
C TRP A 181 -3.97 6.47 -15.84
N GLN A 182 -3.23 5.93 -16.81
CA GLN A 182 -2.13 6.65 -17.45
C GLN A 182 -2.63 7.90 -18.21
N MET A 183 -3.77 7.80 -18.89
CA MET A 183 -4.43 8.96 -19.50
C MET A 183 -4.79 10.03 -18.47
N LEU A 184 -5.36 9.63 -17.33
CA LEU A 184 -5.70 10.56 -16.24
C LEU A 184 -4.44 11.23 -15.68
N LEU A 185 -3.38 10.45 -15.46
CA LEU A 185 -2.09 10.97 -14.99
C LEU A 185 -1.56 12.04 -15.96
N ASP A 186 -1.51 11.76 -17.25
CA ASP A 186 -1.00 12.69 -18.25
C ASP A 186 -1.84 13.97 -18.34
N GLN A 187 -3.17 13.85 -18.33
CA GLN A 187 -4.08 15.00 -18.33
C GLN A 187 -3.88 15.90 -17.10
N GLU A 188 -3.77 15.30 -15.92
CA GLU A 188 -3.59 16.04 -14.68
C GLU A 188 -2.19 16.64 -14.57
N ARG A 189 -1.16 15.95 -15.09
CA ARG A 189 0.21 16.45 -15.20
C ARG A 189 0.25 17.72 -16.03
N ASP A 190 -0.31 17.69 -17.23
CA ASP A 190 -0.31 18.83 -18.15
C ASP A 190 -1.08 20.02 -17.56
N ALA A 191 -2.18 19.76 -16.86
CA ALA A 191 -2.94 20.78 -16.15
C ALA A 191 -2.14 21.42 -14.99
N ALA A 192 -1.47 20.60 -14.17
CA ALA A 192 -0.63 21.08 -13.06
C ALA A 192 0.57 21.89 -13.57
N ASP A 193 1.22 21.46 -14.66
CA ASP A 193 2.32 22.19 -15.29
C ASP A 193 1.89 23.54 -15.85
N LYS A 194 0.66 23.62 -16.40
CA LYS A 194 0.09 24.88 -16.87
C LYS A 194 -0.19 25.85 -15.71
N GLU A 195 -0.78 25.36 -14.62
CA GLU A 195 -1.04 26.13 -13.41
C GLU A 195 0.26 26.62 -12.74
N GLY A 196 1.25 25.75 -12.58
CA GLY A 196 2.55 26.12 -12.02
C GLY A 196 3.34 27.10 -12.89
N ARG A 197 3.18 27.06 -14.23
CA ARG A 197 3.72 28.09 -15.13
C ARG A 197 2.99 29.43 -14.95
N GLN A 198 1.67 29.42 -14.87
CA GLN A 198 0.89 30.65 -14.64
C GLN A 198 1.24 31.31 -13.31
N GLN A 199 1.32 30.55 -12.22
CA GLN A 199 1.71 31.07 -10.91
C GLN A 199 3.12 31.68 -10.92
N ARG A 200 4.10 31.03 -11.56
CA ARG A 200 5.46 31.60 -11.73
C ARG A 200 5.46 32.89 -12.53
N LEU A 201 4.67 32.98 -13.60
CA LEU A 201 4.52 34.20 -14.39
C LEU A 201 3.85 35.32 -13.59
N GLU A 202 2.80 35.02 -12.83
CA GLU A 202 2.12 35.98 -11.96
C GLU A 202 3.05 36.47 -10.84
N GLN A 203 3.82 35.58 -10.24
CA GLN A 203 4.80 35.94 -9.23
C GLN A 203 5.90 36.83 -9.82
N ALA A 204 6.45 36.48 -10.99
CA ALA A 204 7.43 37.32 -11.69
C ALA A 204 6.88 38.70 -12.09
N ARG A 205 5.58 38.79 -12.45
CA ARG A 205 4.89 40.07 -12.68
C ARG A 205 4.77 40.89 -11.40
N LYS A 206 4.40 40.26 -10.28
CA LYS A 206 4.29 40.91 -8.96
C LYS A 206 5.64 41.40 -8.45
N ASP A 207 6.69 40.60 -8.65
CA ASP A 207 8.06 40.90 -8.20
C ASP A 207 8.79 41.92 -9.10
N ARG A 208 8.12 42.45 -10.13
CA ARG A 208 8.67 43.38 -11.14
C ARG A 208 9.92 42.85 -11.87
N SER A 209 10.21 41.56 -11.78
CA SER A 209 11.37 40.93 -12.43
C SER A 209 11.24 40.82 -13.95
N LEU A 210 10.06 41.11 -14.50
CA LEU A 210 9.79 41.16 -15.93
C LEU A 210 9.87 42.57 -16.55
N ARG A 211 10.32 43.60 -15.81
CA ARG A 211 10.59 44.92 -16.42
C ARG A 211 11.83 44.86 -17.30
N GLY A 212 11.64 44.70 -18.62
CA GLY A 212 12.71 44.87 -19.61
C GLY A 212 12.85 43.76 -20.65
N PHE A 213 11.99 42.74 -20.66
CA PHE A 213 11.89 41.86 -21.83
C PHE A 213 10.87 42.47 -22.82
N PRO A 214 11.28 42.74 -24.08
CA PRO A 214 10.40 43.29 -25.11
C PRO A 214 9.25 42.33 -25.47
#